data_AF-A0A8S3IGS1-F1
#
_entry.id   AF-A0A8S3IGS1-F1
#
_cell.length_a   1.000
_cell.length_b   1.000
_cell.length_c   1.000
_cell.angle_alpha   90.00
_cell.angle_beta   90.00
_cell.angle_gamma   90.00
#
_symmetry.space_group_name_H-M   'P 1'
#
loop_
_entity.id
_entity.type
_entity.pdbx_description
1 polymer ?
#
loop_
_entity_poly.entity_id
_entity_poly.type
_entity_poly.pdbx_seq_one_letter_code
_entity_poly.pdbx_strand_id
1 'polypeptide(L)'
;HWYKDNELYRLCGNASGSTKCPAGYVCWKDRGINPNFGYTSFDNYGWAMLACFRLMAQDYWENLYLLILSAAGRYQFPYFVAVIFFGSFYMVNLFLAIVAMYYAEEQKIVAAEKENRKKRRI
;
A
#
# COMPACT_ATOMS: atom_id res chain seq x y z
N HIS A 1 -31.20 1.56 13.22
CA HIS A 1 -31.02 1.89 11.79
C HIS A 1 -29.54 2.20 11.56
N TRP A 2 -28.86 1.43 10.72
CA TRP A 2 -27.47 1.74 10.34
C TRP A 2 -27.49 2.81 9.25
N TYR A 3 -26.64 3.82 9.35
CA TYR A 3 -26.54 4.84 8.31
C TYR A 3 -25.87 4.22 7.07
N LYS A 4 -26.67 4.02 6.03
CA LYS A 4 -26.19 3.60 4.71
C LYS A 4 -26.26 4.80 3.77
N ASP A 5 -25.19 5.00 3.02
CA ASP A 5 -25.11 5.97 1.95
C ASP A 5 -24.99 5.19 0.64
N ASN A 6 -25.99 5.26 -0.25
CA ASN A 6 -26.06 4.50 -1.50
C ASN A 6 -25.76 2.99 -1.32
N GLU A 7 -26.44 2.33 -0.37
CA GLU A 7 -26.25 0.90 0.02
C GLU A 7 -24.91 0.53 0.68
N LEU A 8 -23.96 1.46 0.82
CA LEU A 8 -22.67 1.24 1.48
C LEU A 8 -22.63 1.85 2.89
N TYR A 9 -21.87 1.24 3.80
CA TYR A 9 -21.63 1.80 5.12
C TYR A 9 -20.63 2.94 5.02
N ARG A 10 -21.02 4.13 5.49
CA ARG A 10 -20.10 5.27 5.58
C ARG A 10 -19.21 5.11 6.80
N LEU A 11 -17.89 5.20 6.62
CA LEU A 11 -16.94 5.20 7.73
C LEU A 11 -17.08 6.48 8.57
N CYS A 12 -16.92 6.31 9.88
CA CYS A 12 -16.99 7.38 10.86
C CYS A 12 -15.92 7.19 11.94
N GLY A 13 -15.66 8.24 12.70
CA GLY A 13 -14.80 8.16 13.86
C GLY A 13 -15.18 9.13 14.98
N ASN A 14 -14.85 8.75 16.21
CA ASN A 14 -15.02 9.61 17.38
C ASN A 14 -13.83 10.57 17.59
N ALA A 15 -12.68 10.31 16.97
CA ALA A 15 -11.48 11.14 17.07
C ALA A 15 -11.67 12.56 16.52
N SER A 16 -10.78 13.48 16.88
CA SER A 16 -10.76 14.81 16.26
C SER A 16 -10.20 14.73 14.84
N GLY A 17 -10.91 15.32 13.89
CA GLY A 17 -10.57 15.29 12.46
C GLY A 17 -10.97 14.01 11.72
N SER A 18 -11.73 13.09 12.33
CA SER A 18 -12.39 11.99 11.61
C SER A 18 -13.74 12.42 11.05
N THR A 19 -14.30 11.63 10.14
CA THR A 19 -15.64 11.87 9.59
C THR A 19 -16.70 11.68 10.68
N LYS A 20 -17.55 12.69 10.86
CA LYS A 20 -18.63 12.67 11.85
C LYS A 20 -19.91 12.11 11.25
N CYS A 21 -20.66 11.42 12.09
CA CYS A 21 -21.99 10.93 11.74
C CYS A 21 -22.98 12.10 11.64
N PRO A 22 -24.03 11.98 10.79
CA PRO A 22 -25.13 12.94 10.77
C PRO A 22 -25.92 12.94 12.08
N ALA A 23 -26.74 13.97 12.29
CA ALA A 23 -27.54 14.11 13.51
C ALA A 23 -28.43 12.89 13.76
N GLY A 24 -28.46 12.42 15.02
CA GLY A 24 -29.20 11.21 15.42
C GLY A 24 -28.47 9.89 15.22
N TYR A 25 -27.23 9.91 14.71
CA TYR A 25 -26.39 8.71 14.55
C TYR A 25 -25.13 8.78 15.40
N VAL A 26 -24.73 7.63 15.95
CA VAL A 26 -23.51 7.48 16.76
C VAL A 26 -22.57 6.48 16.08
N CYS A 27 -21.27 6.79 16.12
CA CYS A 27 -20.26 5.92 15.54
C CYS A 27 -19.92 4.78 16.50
N TRP A 28 -19.96 3.55 16.00
CA TRP A 28 -19.62 2.33 16.75
C TRP A 28 -18.63 1.48 15.98
N LYS A 29 -17.61 0.98 16.68
CA LYS A 29 -16.62 0.05 16.13
C LYS A 29 -17.23 -1.35 15.97
N ASP A 30 -16.67 -2.15 15.06
CA ASP A 30 -16.96 -3.58 14.88
C ASP A 30 -18.41 -3.90 14.48
N ARG A 31 -19.15 -2.89 14.02
CA ARG A 31 -20.45 -3.09 13.38
C ARG A 31 -20.42 -2.71 11.91
N GLY A 32 -20.58 -3.72 11.07
CA GLY A 32 -20.60 -3.59 9.61
C GLY A 32 -19.66 -4.61 8.99
N ILE A 33 -19.58 -4.59 7.67
CA ILE A 33 -18.57 -5.35 6.93
C ILE A 33 -17.44 -4.38 6.61
N ASN A 34 -16.20 -4.87 6.65
CA ASN A 34 -15.04 -4.07 6.28
C ASN A 34 -15.14 -3.58 4.80
N PRO A 35 -14.61 -2.40 4.46
CA PRO A 35 -14.68 -1.86 3.10
C PRO A 35 -14.09 -2.82 2.05
N ASN A 36 -14.48 -2.63 0.79
CA ASN A 36 -14.06 -3.44 -0.35
C ASN A 36 -14.30 -4.94 -0.12
N PHE A 37 -15.55 -5.32 0.19
CA PHE A 37 -15.96 -6.71 0.42
C PHE A 37 -15.21 -7.44 1.53
N GLY A 38 -14.69 -6.69 2.52
CA GLY A 38 -13.93 -7.26 3.63
C GLY A 38 -12.42 -7.28 3.45
N TYR A 39 -11.91 -6.91 2.28
CA TYR A 39 -10.47 -6.99 1.97
C TYR A 39 -9.64 -5.85 2.54
N THR A 40 -10.26 -4.72 2.88
CA THR A 40 -9.56 -3.58 3.47
C THR A 40 -9.76 -3.56 4.98
N SER A 41 -8.79 -4.08 5.74
CA SER A 41 -8.85 -4.09 7.21
C SER A 41 -7.46 -4.15 7.86
N PHE A 42 -7.40 -3.74 9.12
CA PHE A 42 -6.22 -3.84 9.99
C PHE A 42 -6.46 -4.74 11.22
N ASP A 43 -7.56 -5.49 11.23
CA ASP A 43 -7.99 -6.29 12.38
C ASP A 43 -7.16 -7.57 12.55
N ASN A 44 -6.55 -8.05 11.46
CA ASN A 44 -5.73 -9.25 11.43
C ASN A 44 -4.38 -8.94 10.77
N TYR A 45 -3.33 -9.65 11.21
CA TYR A 45 -1.97 -9.43 10.71
C TYR A 45 -1.84 -9.57 9.19
N GLY A 46 -2.48 -10.57 8.58
CA GLY A 46 -2.39 -10.80 7.13
C GLY A 46 -2.96 -9.65 6.30
N TRP A 47 -4.16 -9.17 6.66
CA TRP A 47 -4.79 -8.02 5.97
C TRP A 47 -4.03 -6.72 6.22
N ALA A 48 -3.51 -6.52 7.44
CA ALA A 48 -2.65 -5.39 7.74
C ALA A 48 -1.35 -5.41 6.93
N MET A 49 -0.70 -6.57 6.79
CA MET A 49 0.49 -6.73 5.96
C MET A 49 0.20 -6.44 4.48
N LEU A 50 -0.92 -6.93 3.96
CA LEU A 50 -1.36 -6.63 2.59
C LEU A 50 -1.60 -5.13 2.41
N ALA A 51 -2.28 -4.48 3.35
CA ALA A 51 -2.52 -3.05 3.32
C ALA A 51 -1.22 -2.24 3.35
N CYS A 52 -0.25 -2.61 4.20
CA CYS A 52 1.08 -2.02 4.23
C CYS A 52 1.83 -2.22 2.90
N PHE A 53 1.77 -3.42 2.32
CA PHE A 53 2.37 -3.69 1.02
C PHE A 53 1.80 -2.79 -0.08
N ARG A 54 0.47 -2.61 -0.10
CA ARG A 54 -0.18 -1.68 -1.03
C ARG A 54 0.28 -0.24 -0.84
N LEU A 55 0.49 0.21 0.40
CA LEU A 55 1.06 1.54 0.67
C LEU A 55 2.50 1.68 0.16
N MET A 56 3.34 0.66 0.34
CA MET A 56 4.73 0.67 -0.16
C MET A 56 4.81 0.68 -1.68
N ALA A 57 3.93 -0.09 -2.33
CA ALA A 57 3.80 -0.16 -3.78
C ALA A 57 3.07 1.04 -4.41
N GLN A 58 2.50 1.93 -3.58
CA GLN A 58 1.68 3.06 -4.00
C GLN A 58 0.50 2.64 -4.91
N ASP A 59 -0.12 1.49 -4.62
CA ASP A 59 -1.22 0.93 -5.40
C ASP A 59 -2.59 1.26 -4.80
N TYR A 60 -3.29 2.22 -5.42
CA TYR A 60 -4.59 2.76 -4.99
C TYR A 60 -4.59 3.12 -3.48
N TRP A 61 -3.47 3.72 -3.06
CA TRP A 61 -3.15 4.02 -1.67
C TRP A 61 -3.94 5.21 -1.13
N GLU A 62 -4.33 6.15 -2.01
CA GLU A 62 -5.09 7.34 -1.68
C GLU A 62 -6.48 7.00 -1.16
N ASN A 63 -7.11 5.95 -1.71
CA ASN A 63 -8.38 5.44 -1.22
C ASN A 63 -8.22 4.89 0.21
N LEU A 64 -7.21 4.04 0.43
CA LEU A 64 -6.90 3.50 1.75
C LEU A 64 -6.60 4.61 2.77
N TYR A 65 -5.82 5.61 2.37
CA TYR A 65 -5.51 6.80 3.16
C TYR A 65 -6.78 7.54 3.59
N LEU A 66 -7.67 7.83 2.64
CA LEU A 66 -8.93 8.53 2.93
C LEU A 66 -9.85 7.70 3.85
N LEU A 67 -9.91 6.38 3.67
CA LEU A 67 -10.69 5.48 4.55
C LEU A 67 -10.16 5.53 5.99
N ILE A 68 -8.83 5.46 6.18
CA ILE A 68 -8.22 5.52 7.51
C ILE A 68 -8.42 6.90 8.15
N LEU A 69 -8.26 7.99 7.39
CA LEU A 69 -8.51 9.34 7.91
C LEU A 69 -9.98 9.52 8.32
N SER A 70 -10.91 8.97 7.55
CA SER A 70 -12.34 9.03 7.86
C SER A 70 -12.68 8.30 9.16
N ALA A 71 -11.99 7.18 9.45
CA ALA A 71 -12.23 6.37 10.64
C ALA A 71 -11.42 6.81 11.89
N ALA A 72 -10.12 7.06 11.73
CA ALA A 72 -9.18 7.32 12.83
C ALA A 72 -8.82 8.81 13.00
N GLY A 73 -9.08 9.64 12.00
CA GLY A 73 -8.81 11.08 12.01
C GLY A 73 -7.45 11.46 11.42
N ARG A 74 -7.25 12.78 11.26
CA ARG A 74 -6.10 13.38 10.56
C ARG A 74 -4.75 13.17 11.24
N TYR A 75 -4.73 12.76 12.51
CA TYR A 75 -3.48 12.50 13.25
C TYR A 75 -2.70 11.28 12.72
N GLN A 76 -3.30 10.44 11.88
CA GLN A 76 -2.58 9.36 11.22
C GLN A 76 -1.70 9.79 10.05
N PHE A 77 -1.75 11.06 9.63
CA PHE A 77 -0.93 11.57 8.53
C PHE A 77 0.59 11.22 8.64
N PRO A 78 1.26 11.40 9.80
CA PRO A 78 2.69 11.10 9.92
C PRO A 78 3.04 9.62 9.69
N TYR A 79 2.14 8.70 10.07
CA TYR A 79 2.32 7.26 9.82
C TYR A 79 2.41 6.98 8.31
N PHE A 80 1.50 7.55 7.52
CA PHE A 80 1.50 7.37 6.07
C PHE A 80 2.74 7.99 5.41
N VAL A 81 3.16 9.18 5.85
CA VAL A 81 4.37 9.81 5.33
C VAL A 81 5.59 8.94 5.58
N ALA A 82 5.74 8.39 6.80
CA ALA A 82 6.85 7.51 7.13
C ALA A 82 6.84 6.23 6.28
N VAL A 83 5.69 5.55 6.15
CA VAL A 83 5.57 4.30 5.37
C VAL A 83 5.83 4.54 3.88
N ILE A 84 5.28 5.61 3.30
CA ILE A 84 5.49 5.93 1.88
C ILE A 84 6.95 6.32 1.64
N PHE A 85 7.52 7.18 2.47
CA PHE A 85 8.91 7.60 2.32
C PHE A 85 9.85 6.39 2.46
N PHE A 86 9.91 5.78 3.64
CA PHE A 86 10.87 4.68 3.87
C PHE A 86 10.56 3.43 3.04
N GLY A 87 9.28 3.11 2.83
CA GLY A 87 8.86 1.94 2.06
C GLY A 87 9.16 2.06 0.58
N SER A 88 8.78 3.18 -0.06
CA SER A 88 9.03 3.36 -1.49
C SER A 88 10.51 3.55 -1.79
N PHE A 89 11.26 4.29 -0.97
CA PHE A 89 12.72 4.38 -1.16
C PHE A 89 13.39 3.01 -1.03
N TYR A 90 12.99 2.21 -0.05
CA TYR A 90 13.54 0.87 0.10
C TYR A 90 13.21 -0.03 -1.09
N MET A 91 11.93 -0.08 -1.51
CA MET A 91 11.50 -0.91 -2.65
C MET A 91 12.17 -0.53 -3.96
N VAL A 92 12.25 0.77 -4.26
CA VAL A 92 12.91 1.27 -5.49
C VAL A 92 14.40 0.95 -5.47
N ASN A 93 15.08 1.17 -4.35
CA ASN A 93 16.52 0.89 -4.24
C ASN A 93 16.81 -0.61 -4.36
N LEU A 94 15.96 -1.46 -3.78
CA LEU A 94 16.08 -2.91 -3.92
C LEU A 94 15.85 -3.35 -5.37
N PHE A 95 14.81 -2.83 -6.02
CA PHE A 95 14.53 -3.12 -7.43
C PHE A 95 15.69 -2.68 -8.35
N LEU A 96 16.21 -1.48 -8.18
CA LEU A 96 17.35 -0.97 -8.95
C LEU A 96 18.60 -1.83 -8.75
N ALA A 97 18.90 -2.22 -7.52
CA ALA A 97 20.04 -3.09 -7.22
C ALA A 97 19.91 -4.46 -7.92
N ILE A 98 18.72 -5.06 -7.85
CA ILE A 98 18.44 -6.35 -8.50
C ILE A 98 18.60 -6.23 -10.01
N VAL A 99 17.97 -5.23 -10.62
CA VAL A 99 18.03 -4.99 -12.07
C VAL A 99 19.47 -4.73 -12.53
N ALA A 100 20.26 -3.97 -11.76
CA ALA A 100 21.67 -3.74 -12.06
C ALA A 100 22.51 -5.03 -12.01
N MET A 101 22.28 -5.91 -11.04
CA MET A 101 22.96 -7.20 -10.96
C MET A 101 22.65 -8.09 -12.17
N TYR A 102 21.37 -8.20 -12.55
CA TYR A 102 20.96 -8.98 -13.73
C TYR A 102 21.56 -8.41 -15.03
N TYR A 103 21.51 -7.09 -15.24
CA TYR A 103 22.14 -6.49 -16.42
C TYR A 103 23.65 -6.70 -16.45
N ALA A 104 24.33 -6.64 -15.30
CA ALA A 104 25.76 -6.89 -15.23
C ALA A 104 26.12 -8.37 -15.53
N GLU A 105 25.28 -9.31 -15.15
CA GLU A 105 25.43 -10.73 -15.47
C GLU A 105 25.25 -11.00 -16.98
N GLU A 106 24.18 -10.47 -17.57
CA GLU A 106 23.91 -10.56 -19.02
C GLU A 106 25.05 -9.98 -19.86
N GLN A 107 25.57 -8.80 -19.48
CA GLN A 107 26.70 -8.18 -20.18
C GLN A 107 27.95 -9.06 -20.17
N LYS A 108 28.22 -9.77 -19.06
CA LYS A 108 29.36 -10.69 -18.95
C LYS A 108 29.20 -11.90 -19.88
N ILE A 109 28.01 -12.48 -19.95
CA ILE A 109 27.70 -13.62 -20.84
C ILE A 109 27.92 -13.22 -22.30
N VAL A 110 27.33 -12.10 -22.72
CA VAL A 110 27.45 -11.59 -24.09
C VAL A 110 28.92 -11.24 -24.43
N ALA A 111 29.67 -10.68 -23.48
CA ALA A 111 31.10 -10.40 -23.68
C ALA A 111 31.92 -11.67 -23.87
N ALA A 112 31.69 -12.70 -23.05
CA ALA A 112 32.37 -14.00 -23.15
C ALA A 112 32.05 -14.73 -24.45
N GLU A 113 30.80 -14.71 -24.91
CA GLU A 113 30.41 -15.30 -26.20
C GLU A 113 31.09 -14.60 -27.38
N LYS A 114 31.17 -13.26 -27.35
CA LYS A 114 31.89 -12.49 -28.37
C LYS A 114 33.37 -12.84 -28.41
N GLU A 115 34.00 -13.06 -27.26
CA GLU A 115 35.41 -13.48 -27.19
C GLU A 115 35.61 -14.90 -27.74
N ASN A 116 34.76 -15.86 -27.34
CA ASN A 116 34.81 -17.23 -27.85
C ASN A 116 34.57 -17.29 -29.36
N ARG A 117 33.65 -16.47 -29.89
CA ARG A 117 33.41 -16.36 -31.33
C ARG A 117 34.62 -15.80 -32.08
N LYS A 118 35.37 -14.86 -31.49
CA LYS A 118 36.62 -14.35 -32.07
C LYS A 118 37.71 -15.44 -32.07
N LYS A 119 37.87 -16.19 -30.98
CA LYS A 119 38.83 -17.30 -30.90
C LYS A 119 38.55 -18.40 -31.92
N ARG A 120 37.27 -18.73 -32.18
CA ARG A 120 36.88 -19.71 -33.21
C ARG A 120 37.10 -19.25 -34.66
N ARG A 121 37.43 -17.97 -34.89
CA ARG A 121 37.68 -17.40 -36.22
C ARG A 121 39.17 -17.25 -36.55
N ILE A 122 40.05 -17.63 -35.62
CA ILE A 122 41.50 -17.72 -35.76
C ILE A 122 41.84 -19.20 -35.91
#